data_AF-A0A4Y1ZCQ6-F1
#
_entry.id   AF-A0A4Y1ZCQ6-F1
#
_cell.length_a   1.000
_cell.length_b   1.000
_cell.length_c   1.000
_cell.angle_alpha   90.00
_cell.angle_beta   90.00
_cell.angle_gamma   90.00
#
_symmetry.space_group_name_H-M   'P 1'
#
loop_
_entity.id
_entity.type
_entity.pdbx_description
1 polymer ?
#
loop_
_entity_poly.entity_id
_entity_poly.type
_entity_poly.pdbx_seq_one_letter_code
_entity_poly.pdbx_strand_id
1 'polypeptide(L)'
;MIARTQRNQYIITPDNGTLTHIKRIEGIESVRTFDEKANKLPTAGESFTFFGRDIYAFNGAKLAAGKIDYDHFGEPVPVESLVELPIVPAYREGRHVQGTIDVLDVRFGNLWTNIDHRLFHELNVVRGDRLAVKIKNDTRTVYENTVVFAQSFAEVSIGEPLLYINSLENIGVAINQGSFAKAYNIGTGTNWRLSLCKA
;
A
#
# COMPACT_ATOMS: atom_id res chain seq x y z
N MET A 1 -12.23 12.24 -10.76
CA MET A 1 -13.49 11.58 -10.34
C MET A 1 -13.72 11.77 -8.86
N ILE A 2 -14.92 11.47 -8.36
CA ILE A 2 -15.21 11.39 -6.93
C ILE A 2 -15.79 10.01 -6.58
N ALA A 3 -15.20 9.34 -5.60
CA ALA A 3 -15.67 8.06 -5.07
C ALA A 3 -16.21 8.24 -3.66
N ARG A 4 -17.30 7.53 -3.34
CA ARG A 4 -17.80 7.34 -1.98
C ARG A 4 -17.43 5.94 -1.52
N THR A 5 -16.72 5.83 -0.41
CA THR A 5 -16.36 4.52 0.16
C THR A 5 -17.54 3.94 0.94
N GLN A 6 -17.51 2.62 1.19
CA GLN A 6 -18.52 1.97 2.06
C GLN A 6 -18.56 2.54 3.49
N ARG A 7 -17.49 3.23 3.90
CA ARG A 7 -17.37 3.92 5.19
C ARG A 7 -17.85 5.37 5.14
N ASN A 8 -18.53 5.77 4.07
CA ASN A 8 -19.02 7.13 3.86
C ASN A 8 -17.91 8.20 3.84
N GLN A 9 -16.75 7.86 3.28
CA GLN A 9 -15.67 8.83 3.01
C GLN A 9 -15.70 9.21 1.53
N TYR A 10 -15.29 10.43 1.22
CA TYR A 10 -15.26 10.94 -0.15
C TYR A 10 -13.83 11.13 -0.61
N ILE A 11 -13.50 10.57 -1.78
CA ILE A 11 -12.15 10.62 -2.36
C ILE A 11 -12.24 11.29 -3.73
N ILE A 12 -11.61 12.46 -3.87
CA ILE A 12 -11.50 13.17 -5.15
C ILE A 12 -10.09 12.95 -5.69
N THR A 13 -10.00 12.31 -6.85
CA THR A 13 -8.71 11.85 -7.41
C THR A 13 -8.82 11.62 -8.93
N PRO A 14 -7.71 11.65 -9.70
CA PRO A 14 -7.73 11.22 -11.09
C PRO A 14 -8.11 9.74 -11.21
N ASP A 15 -8.79 9.37 -12.31
CA ASP A 15 -9.05 7.96 -12.63
C ASP A 15 -7.86 7.35 -13.35
N ASN A 16 -6.83 7.02 -12.57
CA ASN A 16 -5.55 6.51 -13.06
C ASN A 16 -4.99 5.38 -12.18
N GLY A 17 -5.83 4.72 -11.39
CA GLY A 17 -5.39 3.67 -10.47
C GLY A 17 -5.16 4.10 -9.02
N THR A 18 -5.26 5.40 -8.71
CA THR A 18 -5.13 5.87 -7.31
C THR A 18 -6.18 5.28 -6.36
N LEU A 19 -7.31 4.80 -6.88
CA LEU A 19 -8.38 4.15 -6.10
C LEU A 19 -8.19 2.63 -5.94
N THR A 20 -7.16 2.00 -6.53
CA THR A 20 -7.04 0.53 -6.55
C THR A 20 -7.03 -0.09 -5.14
N HIS A 21 -6.21 0.42 -4.22
CA HIS A 21 -6.17 -0.11 -2.85
C HIS A 21 -7.42 0.22 -2.05
N ILE A 22 -8.03 1.41 -2.26
CA ILE A 22 -9.27 1.81 -1.59
C ILE A 22 -10.42 0.89 -2.00
N LYS A 23 -10.58 0.65 -3.31
CA LYS A 23 -11.58 -0.28 -3.86
C LYS A 23 -11.43 -1.68 -3.27
N ARG A 24 -10.20 -2.17 -3.14
CA ARG A 24 -9.91 -3.54 -2.68
C ARG A 24 -10.03 -3.72 -1.17
N ILE A 25 -9.60 -2.74 -0.38
CA ILE A 25 -9.47 -2.86 1.08
C ILE A 25 -10.69 -2.27 1.78
N GLU A 26 -11.10 -1.05 1.42
CA GLU A 26 -12.20 -0.34 2.08
C GLU A 26 -13.54 -0.52 1.38
N GLY A 27 -13.52 -0.81 0.08
CA GLY A 27 -14.70 -0.89 -0.76
C GLY A 27 -15.20 0.49 -1.21
N ILE A 28 -15.62 0.56 -2.46
CA ILE A 28 -16.26 1.76 -3.04
C ILE A 28 -17.74 1.46 -3.25
N GLU A 29 -18.59 2.30 -2.68
CA GLU A 29 -20.06 2.22 -2.78
C GLU A 29 -20.53 2.79 -4.12
N SER A 30 -20.04 3.98 -4.48
CA SER A 30 -20.45 4.67 -5.70
C SER A 30 -19.37 5.60 -6.23
N VAL A 31 -19.41 5.86 -7.53
CA VAL A 31 -18.49 6.78 -8.21
C VAL A 31 -19.28 7.69 -9.13
N ARG A 32 -18.84 8.95 -9.24
CA ARG A 32 -19.39 9.93 -10.19
C ARG A 32 -18.30 10.47 -11.09
N THR A 33 -18.69 10.79 -12.33
CA THR A 33 -17.84 11.54 -13.26
C THR A 33 -17.48 12.91 -12.68
N PHE A 34 -16.35 13.46 -13.13
CA PHE A 34 -15.83 14.72 -12.63
C PHE A 34 -15.27 15.52 -13.80
N ASP A 35 -15.96 16.60 -14.16
CA ASP A 35 -15.47 17.54 -15.16
C ASP A 35 -14.40 18.44 -14.53
N GLU A 36 -13.13 18.19 -14.88
CA GLU A 36 -11.98 18.94 -14.39
C GLU A 36 -11.99 20.41 -14.79
N LYS A 37 -12.51 20.76 -15.97
CA LYS A 37 -12.55 22.15 -16.45
C LYS A 37 -13.61 22.94 -15.69
N ALA A 38 -14.80 22.36 -15.54
CA ALA A 38 -15.90 23.00 -14.82
C ALA A 38 -15.60 23.17 -13.31
N ASN A 39 -14.73 22.31 -12.76
CA ASN A 39 -14.39 22.29 -11.34
C ASN A 39 -13.01 22.87 -11.02
N LYS A 40 -12.35 23.54 -11.97
CA LYS A 40 -11.06 24.18 -11.75
C LYS A 40 -11.22 25.45 -10.91
N LEU A 41 -10.26 25.69 -10.01
CA LEU A 41 -10.13 26.93 -9.25
C LEU A 41 -10.07 28.12 -10.24
N PRO A 42 -11.00 29.11 -10.15
CA PRO A 42 -11.09 30.18 -11.15
C PRO A 42 -9.80 31.02 -11.29
N THR A 43 -9.04 31.18 -10.20
CA THR A 43 -7.80 31.96 -10.17
C THR A 43 -6.57 31.18 -10.64
N ALA A 44 -6.71 29.90 -10.97
CA ALA A 44 -5.58 29.06 -11.42
C ALA A 44 -5.14 29.36 -12.87
N GLY A 45 -5.84 30.24 -13.58
CA GLY A 45 -5.52 30.65 -14.94
C GLY A 45 -5.44 29.46 -15.91
N GLU A 46 -4.54 29.55 -16.88
CA GLU A 46 -4.38 28.54 -17.94
C GLU A 46 -3.47 27.36 -17.56
N SER A 47 -2.87 27.34 -16.36
CA SER A 47 -1.94 26.25 -16.00
C SER A 47 -2.66 24.91 -15.83
N PHE A 48 -2.14 23.84 -16.43
CA PHE A 48 -2.65 22.47 -16.26
C PHE A 48 -1.63 21.51 -15.61
N THR A 49 -0.60 22.05 -14.95
CA THR A 49 0.47 21.24 -14.33
C THR A 49 0.24 20.91 -12.85
N PHE A 50 -0.80 21.48 -12.22
CA PHE A 50 -1.07 21.32 -10.78
C PHE A 50 -2.54 21.01 -10.46
N PHE A 51 -3.11 19.98 -11.09
CA PHE A 51 -4.49 19.54 -10.83
C PHE A 51 -4.73 19.15 -9.37
N GLY A 52 -3.70 18.63 -8.69
CA GLY A 52 -3.72 18.33 -7.26
C GLY A 52 -4.26 19.48 -6.42
N ARG A 53 -3.77 20.70 -6.66
CA ARG A 53 -4.17 21.92 -5.95
C ARG A 53 -5.43 22.52 -6.58
N ASP A 54 -5.38 22.74 -7.88
CA ASP A 54 -6.34 23.61 -8.57
C ASP A 54 -7.69 22.93 -8.82
N ILE A 55 -7.76 21.61 -8.74
CA ILE A 55 -8.99 20.84 -8.96
C ILE A 55 -9.27 19.97 -7.74
N TYR A 56 -8.40 19.01 -7.41
CA TYR A 56 -8.75 17.99 -6.41
C TYR A 56 -8.85 18.57 -5.00
N ALA A 57 -7.81 19.28 -4.53
CA ALA A 57 -7.82 19.91 -3.21
C ALA A 57 -8.89 21.01 -3.09
N PHE A 58 -9.05 21.83 -4.14
CA PHE A 58 -10.08 22.89 -4.18
C PHE A 58 -11.50 22.31 -4.00
N ASN A 59 -11.85 21.25 -4.73
CA ASN A 59 -13.17 20.65 -4.59
C ASN A 59 -13.31 19.83 -3.31
N GLY A 60 -12.23 19.21 -2.83
CA GLY A 60 -12.22 18.57 -1.50
C GLY A 60 -12.55 19.56 -0.39
N ALA A 61 -11.99 20.77 -0.46
CA ALA A 61 -12.28 21.84 0.49
C ALA A 61 -13.73 22.33 0.38
N LYS A 62 -14.27 22.51 -0.83
CA LYS A 62 -15.68 22.87 -1.03
C LYS A 62 -16.63 21.83 -0.43
N LEU A 63 -16.35 20.55 -0.65
CA LEU A 63 -17.13 19.43 -0.13
C LEU A 63 -17.07 19.39 1.40
N ALA A 64 -15.87 19.48 1.99
CA ALA A 64 -15.69 19.49 3.44
C ALA A 64 -16.34 20.72 4.11
N ALA A 65 -16.40 21.86 3.42
CA ALA A 65 -17.07 23.07 3.88
C ALA A 65 -18.59 23.07 3.66
N GLY A 66 -19.17 21.99 3.12
CA GLY A 66 -20.60 21.89 2.80
C GLY A 66 -21.08 22.88 1.73
N LYS A 67 -20.17 23.39 0.90
CA LYS A 67 -20.50 24.30 -0.22
C LYS A 67 -21.04 23.57 -1.44
N ILE A 68 -20.71 22.29 -1.53
CA ILE A 68 -21.21 21.32 -2.52
C ILE A 68 -21.40 20.00 -1.80
N ASP A 69 -22.21 19.11 -2.37
CA ASP A 69 -22.39 17.74 -1.92
C ASP A 69 -21.80 16.75 -2.95
N TYR A 70 -21.99 15.46 -2.70
CA TYR A 70 -21.55 14.40 -3.61
C TYR A 70 -22.30 14.43 -4.95
N ASP A 71 -23.57 14.80 -4.94
CA ASP A 71 -24.45 14.79 -6.11
C ASP A 71 -24.27 16.02 -7.01
N HIS A 72 -23.53 17.03 -6.55
CA HIS A 72 -23.06 18.16 -7.35
C HIS A 72 -22.17 17.75 -8.53
N PHE A 73 -21.43 16.64 -8.37
CA PHE A 73 -20.57 16.12 -9.44
C PHE A 73 -21.41 15.37 -10.48
N GLY A 74 -20.77 15.02 -11.61
CA GLY A 74 -21.49 14.51 -12.77
C GLY A 74 -22.20 13.16 -12.53
N GLU A 75 -22.62 12.55 -13.63
CA GLU A 75 -23.42 11.33 -13.59
C GLU A 75 -22.69 10.17 -12.89
N PRO A 76 -23.43 9.28 -12.21
CA PRO A 76 -22.89 8.05 -11.66
C PRO A 76 -22.24 7.18 -12.73
N VAL A 77 -21.15 6.51 -12.37
CA VAL A 77 -20.49 5.52 -13.23
C VAL A 77 -20.31 4.19 -12.49
N PRO A 78 -20.26 3.05 -13.21
CA PRO A 78 -19.99 1.76 -12.59
C PRO A 78 -18.67 1.76 -11.82
N VAL A 79 -18.62 1.13 -10.64
CA VAL A 79 -17.39 0.99 -9.84
C VAL A 79 -16.36 0.12 -10.59
N GLU A 80 -16.84 -0.76 -11.45
CA GLU A 80 -16.08 -1.67 -12.30
C GLU A 80 -15.36 -0.94 -13.44
N SER A 81 -15.77 0.29 -13.79
CA SER A 81 -15.10 1.06 -14.84
C SER A 81 -13.84 1.79 -14.37
N LEU A 82 -13.56 1.79 -13.06
CA LEU A 82 -12.38 2.42 -12.48
C LEU A 82 -11.09 1.82 -13.05
N VAL A 83 -10.12 2.68 -13.36
CA VAL A 83 -8.77 2.23 -13.70
C VAL A 83 -8.16 1.58 -12.46
N GLU A 84 -7.60 0.37 -12.64
CA GLU A 84 -6.92 -0.38 -11.59
C GLU A 84 -5.48 -0.72 -11.97
N LEU A 85 -4.56 -0.56 -11.02
CA LEU A 85 -3.17 -0.99 -11.19
C LEU A 85 -3.04 -2.49 -10.87
N PRO A 86 -2.11 -3.21 -11.53
CA PRO A 86 -1.86 -4.61 -11.21
C PRO A 86 -1.45 -4.79 -9.76
N ILE A 87 -2.08 -5.75 -9.06
CA ILE A 87 -1.67 -6.18 -7.74
C ILE A 87 -1.45 -7.69 -7.75
N VAL A 88 -0.38 -8.14 -7.09
CA VAL A 88 -0.14 -9.55 -6.79
C VAL A 88 -0.69 -9.82 -5.39
N PRO A 89 -1.64 -10.75 -5.19
CA PRO A 89 -2.10 -11.11 -3.86
C PRO A 89 -1.03 -11.92 -3.11
N ALA A 90 -0.93 -11.71 -1.80
CA ALA A 90 -0.23 -12.66 -0.93
C ALA A 90 -1.02 -13.97 -0.84
N TYR A 91 -0.32 -15.10 -0.75
CA TYR A 91 -0.95 -16.41 -0.65
C TYR A 91 -0.07 -17.39 0.12
N ARG A 92 -0.68 -18.46 0.60
CA ARG A 92 0.02 -19.59 1.20
C ARG A 92 0.09 -20.75 0.21
N GLU A 93 1.25 -21.38 0.14
CA GLU A 93 1.49 -22.60 -0.63
C GLU A 93 2.26 -23.59 0.24
N GLY A 94 1.53 -24.55 0.81
CA GLY A 94 2.07 -25.54 1.74
C GLY A 94 2.66 -24.88 3.00
N ARG A 95 3.99 -24.98 3.14
CA ARG A 95 4.75 -24.38 4.26
C ARG A 95 5.30 -22.98 3.98
N HIS A 96 4.98 -22.41 2.81
CA HIS A 96 5.45 -21.09 2.41
C HIS A 96 4.29 -20.10 2.40
N VAL A 97 4.54 -18.89 2.89
CA VAL A 97 3.72 -17.71 2.62
C VAL A 97 4.49 -16.82 1.66
N GLN A 98 3.86 -16.44 0.56
CA GLN A 98 4.44 -15.64 -0.49
C GLN A 98 3.69 -14.32 -0.64
N GLY A 99 4.41 -13.26 -0.99
CA GLY A 99 3.87 -11.94 -1.21
C GLY A 99 4.84 -11.02 -1.95
N THR A 100 4.51 -9.75 -2.00
CA THR A 100 5.31 -8.68 -2.59
C THR A 100 5.78 -7.69 -1.54
N ILE A 101 6.83 -6.95 -1.88
CA ILE A 101 7.26 -5.77 -1.12
C ILE A 101 6.55 -4.56 -1.73
N ASP A 102 5.53 -4.07 -1.05
CA ASP A 102 4.65 -3.01 -1.55
C ASP A 102 5.22 -1.62 -1.26
N VAL A 103 5.80 -1.45 -0.06
CA VAL A 103 6.29 -0.15 0.41
C VAL A 103 7.67 -0.30 1.03
N LEU A 104 8.55 0.64 0.72
CA LEU A 104 9.71 0.92 1.57
C LEU A 104 9.30 2.00 2.56
N ASP A 105 9.50 1.75 3.85
CA ASP A 105 9.46 2.82 4.84
C ASP A 105 10.70 3.69 4.65
N VAL A 106 10.66 4.60 3.66
CA VAL A 106 11.84 5.28 3.07
C VAL A 106 12.76 5.92 4.11
N ARG A 107 12.21 6.37 5.23
CA ARG A 107 12.98 7.01 6.32
C ARG A 107 13.92 6.03 7.02
N PHE A 108 13.49 4.78 7.21
CA PHE A 108 14.25 3.76 7.93
C PHE A 108 14.80 2.68 6.98
N GLY A 109 14.17 2.48 5.83
CA GLY A 109 14.44 1.41 4.88
C GLY A 109 13.96 0.05 5.34
N ASN A 110 12.86 0.01 6.11
CA ASN A 110 12.13 -1.22 6.38
C ASN A 110 11.36 -1.63 5.12
N LEU A 111 11.22 -2.93 4.90
CA LEU A 111 10.38 -3.49 3.85
C LEU A 111 8.99 -3.75 4.43
N TRP A 112 7.94 -3.21 3.83
CA TRP A 112 6.56 -3.53 4.17
C TRP A 112 5.96 -4.38 3.06
N THR A 113 5.52 -5.58 3.43
CA THR A 113 4.96 -6.55 2.50
C THR A 113 3.44 -6.42 2.42
N ASN A 114 2.84 -7.09 1.44
CA ASN A 114 1.40 -7.30 1.38
C ASN A 114 0.91 -8.55 2.14
N ILE A 115 1.79 -9.20 2.91
CA ILE A 115 1.45 -10.38 3.69
C ILE A 115 0.81 -9.91 5.00
N ASP A 116 -0.51 -10.06 5.11
CA ASP A 116 -1.23 -9.81 6.34
C ASP A 116 -0.83 -10.79 7.45
N HIS A 117 -0.86 -10.33 8.71
CA HIS A 117 -0.49 -11.14 9.87
C HIS A 117 -1.31 -12.43 9.99
N ARG A 118 -2.59 -12.45 9.60
CA ARG A 118 -3.43 -13.66 9.69
C ARG A 118 -2.91 -14.74 8.76
N LEU A 119 -2.60 -14.37 7.51
CA LEU A 119 -1.99 -15.26 6.52
C LEU A 119 -0.62 -15.76 7.01
N PHE A 120 0.19 -14.87 7.59
CA PHE A 120 1.48 -15.24 8.17
C PHE A 120 1.35 -16.26 9.31
N HIS A 121 0.38 -16.05 10.23
CA HIS A 121 0.14 -16.93 11.36
C HIS A 121 -0.40 -18.32 10.98
N GLU A 122 -0.90 -18.50 9.76
CA GLU A 122 -1.22 -19.84 9.25
C GLU A 122 0.00 -20.79 9.19
N LEU A 123 1.23 -20.25 9.26
CA LEU A 123 2.47 -21.01 9.44
C LEU A 123 2.67 -21.56 10.86
N ASN A 124 1.74 -21.31 11.79
CA ASN A 124 1.86 -21.64 13.21
C ASN A 124 3.15 -21.07 13.84
N VAL A 125 3.45 -19.82 13.47
CA VAL A 125 4.62 -19.08 13.94
C VAL A 125 4.27 -18.27 15.19
N VAL A 126 5.17 -18.29 16.16
CA VAL A 126 5.11 -17.50 17.39
C VAL A 126 6.36 -16.62 17.51
N ARG A 127 6.31 -15.58 18.34
CA ARG A 127 7.45 -14.70 18.57
C ARG A 127 8.65 -15.51 19.08
N GLY A 128 9.84 -15.16 18.62
CA GLY A 128 11.08 -15.90 18.86
C GLY A 128 11.34 -17.02 17.85
N ASP A 129 10.33 -17.46 17.08
CA ASP A 129 10.56 -18.40 15.98
C ASP A 129 11.47 -17.78 14.92
N ARG A 130 12.19 -18.66 14.23
CA ARG A 130 13.04 -18.29 13.11
C ARG A 130 12.41 -18.75 11.80
N LEU A 131 12.46 -17.89 10.79
CA LEU A 131 11.93 -18.18 9.47
C LEU A 131 13.00 -18.00 8.41
N ALA A 132 13.02 -18.91 7.44
CA ALA A 132 13.72 -18.71 6.19
C ALA A 132 13.00 -17.60 5.41
N VAL A 133 13.72 -16.51 5.15
CA VAL A 133 13.26 -15.36 4.36
C VAL A 133 14.02 -15.37 3.04
N LYS A 134 13.28 -15.48 1.94
CA LYS A 134 13.83 -15.42 0.59
C LYS A 134 13.21 -14.26 -0.16
N ILE A 135 14.05 -13.36 -0.68
CA ILE A 135 13.63 -12.20 -1.47
C ILE A 135 14.19 -12.31 -2.87
N LYS A 136 13.33 -12.12 -3.87
CA LYS A 136 13.66 -12.14 -5.28
C LYS A 136 13.25 -10.84 -5.97
N ASN A 137 14.03 -10.44 -6.95
CA ASN A 137 13.62 -9.49 -7.98
C ASN A 137 13.53 -10.26 -9.30
N ASP A 138 12.31 -10.44 -9.80
CA ASP A 138 11.99 -11.35 -10.90
C ASP A 138 12.53 -12.76 -10.62
N THR A 139 13.53 -13.22 -11.38
CA THR A 139 14.14 -14.55 -11.24
C THR A 139 15.35 -14.57 -10.30
N ARG A 140 15.92 -13.41 -9.96
CA ARG A 140 17.16 -13.30 -9.17
C ARG A 140 16.85 -13.30 -7.69
N THR A 141 17.44 -14.25 -6.94
CA THR A 141 17.48 -14.18 -5.47
C THR A 141 18.44 -13.06 -5.04
N VAL A 142 17.92 -12.11 -4.26
CA VAL A 142 18.67 -10.95 -3.74
C VAL A 142 19.03 -11.14 -2.26
N TYR A 143 18.19 -11.85 -1.51
CA TYR A 143 18.43 -12.16 -0.10
C TYR A 143 17.87 -13.54 0.23
N GLU A 144 18.62 -14.31 1.02
CA GLU A 144 18.18 -15.60 1.56
C GLU A 144 18.88 -15.83 2.90
N ASN A 145 18.14 -15.74 4.00
CA ASN A 145 18.67 -15.96 5.34
C ASN A 145 17.56 -16.34 6.33
N THR A 146 17.94 -16.81 7.50
CA THR A 146 17.04 -17.13 8.60
C THR A 146 16.92 -15.95 9.55
N VAL A 147 15.72 -15.38 9.65
CA VAL A 147 15.42 -14.16 10.41
C VAL A 147 14.45 -14.48 11.56
N VAL A 148 14.65 -13.86 12.72
CA VAL A 148 13.76 -14.04 13.88
C VAL A 148 12.48 -13.23 13.72
N PHE A 149 11.35 -13.80 14.12
CA PHE A 149 10.09 -13.07 14.28
C PHE A 149 10.03 -12.44 15.67
N ALA A 150 10.14 -11.11 15.71
CA ALA A 150 10.19 -10.31 16.93
C ALA A 150 8.98 -9.38 17.05
N GLN A 151 8.68 -8.94 18.27
CA GLN A 151 7.65 -7.94 18.53
C GLN A 151 8.07 -6.55 18.05
N SER A 152 9.34 -6.19 18.25
CA SER A 152 9.86 -4.86 17.94
C SER A 152 11.35 -4.89 17.61
N PHE A 153 11.85 -3.79 17.05
CA PHE A 153 13.27 -3.63 16.69
C PHE A 153 14.22 -3.89 17.87
N ALA A 154 13.82 -3.55 19.11
CA ALA A 154 14.67 -3.66 20.29
C ALA A 154 14.89 -5.09 20.81
N GLU A 155 14.16 -6.08 20.29
CA GLU A 155 14.31 -7.48 20.71
C GLU A 155 15.48 -8.23 20.04
N VAL A 156 16.16 -7.58 19.09
CA VAL A 156 17.37 -8.09 18.46
C VAL A 156 18.52 -7.11 18.63
N SER A 157 19.75 -7.56 18.46
CA SER A 157 20.92 -6.69 18.58
C SER A 157 20.93 -5.64 17.47
N ILE A 158 21.55 -4.49 17.72
CA ILE A 158 21.76 -3.47 16.68
C ILE A 158 22.47 -4.11 15.49
N GLY A 159 21.96 -3.86 14.28
CA GLY A 159 22.47 -4.45 13.04
C GLY A 159 21.90 -5.82 12.69
N GLU A 160 21.12 -6.45 13.57
CA GLU A 160 20.48 -7.74 13.27
C GLU A 160 19.15 -7.57 12.51
N PRO A 161 18.85 -8.46 11.55
CA PRO A 161 17.59 -8.46 10.85
C PRO A 161 16.47 -9.07 11.70
N LEU A 162 15.24 -8.59 11.50
CA LEU A 162 14.03 -9.11 12.12
C LEU A 162 12.82 -9.07 11.18
N LEU A 163 11.91 -10.00 11.40
CA LEU A 163 10.52 -9.94 10.94
C LEU A 163 9.68 -9.35 12.07
N TYR A 164 8.70 -8.52 11.73
CA TYR A 164 7.76 -7.92 12.69
C TYR A 164 6.41 -7.69 12.03
N ILE A 165 5.37 -7.44 12.82
CA ILE A 165 4.07 -6.96 12.31
C ILE A 165 4.11 -5.42 12.36
N ASN A 166 3.93 -4.76 11.23
CA ASN A 166 3.96 -3.29 11.13
C ASN A 166 2.62 -2.66 11.57
N SER A 167 2.55 -1.33 11.54
CA SER A 167 1.34 -0.59 11.96
C SER A 167 0.13 -0.75 11.04
N LEU A 168 0.28 -1.42 9.89
CA LEU A 168 -0.81 -1.78 8.98
C LEU A 168 -1.20 -3.26 9.10
N GLU A 169 -0.74 -3.94 10.16
CA GLU A 169 -0.95 -5.37 10.42
C GLU A 169 -0.36 -6.32 9.37
N ASN A 170 0.60 -5.84 8.57
CA ASN A 170 1.34 -6.64 7.59
C ASN A 170 2.73 -7.00 8.09
N ILE A 171 3.32 -8.05 7.53
CA ILE A 171 4.69 -8.44 7.84
C ILE A 171 5.67 -7.42 7.26
N GLY A 172 6.54 -6.93 8.13
CA GLY A 172 7.68 -6.10 7.80
C GLY A 172 9.00 -6.84 7.98
N VAL A 173 10.01 -6.45 7.21
CA VAL A 173 11.41 -6.88 7.36
C VAL A 173 12.27 -5.65 7.65
N ALA A 174 13.11 -5.72 8.66
CA ALA A 174 13.93 -4.60 9.10
C ALA A 174 15.31 -5.05 9.57
N ILE A 175 16.21 -4.08 9.76
CA ILE A 175 17.45 -4.23 10.53
C ILE A 175 17.29 -3.31 11.75
N ASN A 176 17.56 -3.81 12.96
CA ASN A 176 17.51 -2.95 14.13
C ASN A 176 18.54 -1.81 14.01
N GLN A 177 18.07 -0.56 14.03
CA GLN A 177 18.85 0.66 13.78
C GLN A 177 19.66 0.64 12.47
N GLY A 178 19.13 -0.04 11.44
CA GLY A 178 19.75 -0.10 10.12
C GLY A 178 18.71 -0.08 9.01
N SER A 179 19.19 0.03 7.77
CA SER A 179 18.34 0.08 6.59
C SER A 179 18.43 -1.23 5.82
N PHE A 180 17.39 -2.07 5.92
CA PHE A 180 17.35 -3.36 5.21
C PHE A 180 17.35 -3.14 3.69
N ALA A 181 16.55 -2.18 3.21
CA ALA A 181 16.47 -1.84 1.79
C ALA A 181 17.83 -1.41 1.22
N LYS A 182 18.58 -0.56 1.93
CA LYS A 182 19.91 -0.09 1.48
C LYS A 182 20.97 -1.19 1.60
N ALA A 183 20.97 -1.97 2.68
CA ALA A 183 21.96 -3.01 2.91
C ALA A 183 21.97 -4.08 1.81
N TYR A 184 20.80 -4.37 1.22
CA TYR A 184 20.64 -5.43 0.21
C TYR A 184 20.14 -4.91 -1.15
N ASN A 185 20.07 -3.58 -1.33
CA ASN A 185 19.59 -2.92 -2.56
C ASN A 185 18.21 -3.45 -3.01
N ILE A 186 17.25 -3.49 -2.08
CA ILE A 186 15.89 -3.99 -2.29
C ILE A 186 14.94 -2.84 -2.63
N GLY A 187 14.09 -3.06 -3.64
CA GLY A 187 13.04 -2.15 -4.08
C GLY A 187 11.62 -2.65 -3.77
N THR A 188 10.63 -2.05 -4.44
CA THR A 188 9.20 -2.35 -4.30
C THR A 188 8.53 -2.65 -5.62
N GLY A 189 7.33 -3.22 -5.56
CA GLY A 189 6.47 -3.48 -6.71
C GLY A 189 6.29 -4.98 -6.99
N THR A 190 5.56 -5.30 -8.05
CA THR A 190 5.12 -6.67 -8.39
C THR A 190 6.25 -7.67 -8.65
N ASN A 191 7.44 -7.14 -8.94
CA ASN A 191 8.65 -7.89 -9.30
C ASN A 191 9.43 -8.31 -8.05
N TRP A 192 9.26 -7.55 -6.95
CA TRP A 192 9.91 -7.78 -5.68
C TRP A 192 9.07 -8.72 -4.82
N ARG A 193 9.43 -10.00 -4.89
CA ARG A 193 8.71 -11.08 -4.20
C ARG A 193 9.46 -11.54 -2.97
N LEU A 194 8.71 -11.88 -1.93
CA LEU A 194 9.24 -12.45 -0.70
C LEU A 194 8.49 -13.76 -0.39
N SER A 195 9.23 -14.74 0.10
CA SER A 195 8.73 -16.02 0.59
C SER A 195 9.23 -16.25 2.01
N LEU A 196 8.31 -16.68 2.88
CA LEU A 196 8.53 -16.96 4.30
C LEU A 196 8.19 -18.42 4.58
N CYS A 197 9.09 -19.13 5.24
CA CYS A 197 8.88 -20.51 5.67
C CYS A 197 9.44 -20.69 7.08
N LYS A 198 8.68 -21.33 7.97
CA LYS A 198 9.17 -21.65 9.32
C LYS A 198 10.34 -22.64 9.21
N ALA A 199 11.48 -22.27 9.80
CA ALA A 199 12.72 -23.05 9.74
C ALA A 199 12.59 -24.38 10.50
#